data_AF-A0A949E182-F1
#
_entry.id   AF-A0A949E182-F1
#
_cell.length_a   1.000
_cell.length_b   1.000
_cell.length_c   1.000
_cell.angle_alpha   90.00
_cell.angle_beta   90.00
_cell.angle_gamma   90.00
#
_symmetry.space_group_name_H-M   'P 1'
#
loop_
_entity.id
_entity.type
_entity.pdbx_description
1 polymer ?
#
loop_
_entity_poly.entity_id
_entity_poly.type
_entity_poly.pdbx_seq_one_letter_code
_entity_poly.pdbx_strand_id
1 'polypeptide(L)'
;MAGDETKNSEHNKNAAWWQPSLILFAKFSGWIAAPVIIAAFLGRWLDKKYGTEPLLFLATVGFAFLISMLGLVKTVKEEYRKIEKENKKNNQDT
;
A
#
# COMPACT_ATOMS: atom_id res chain seq x y z
N MET A 1 -9.38 -24.93 -52.06
CA MET A 1 -10.17 -23.73 -51.67
C MET A 1 -10.54 -23.94 -50.22
N ALA A 2 -9.74 -23.45 -49.27
CA ALA A 2 -9.56 -22.06 -48.84
C ALA A 2 -10.67 -21.60 -47.88
N GLY A 3 -10.24 -21.07 -46.73
CA GLY A 3 -11.04 -20.55 -45.62
C GLY A 3 -10.83 -21.41 -44.38
N ASP A 4 -9.72 -21.31 -43.65
CA ASP A 4 -9.36 -20.18 -42.76
C ASP A 4 -10.57 -19.67 -41.97
N GLU A 5 -10.75 -20.23 -40.78
CA GLU A 5 -11.24 -19.47 -39.64
C GLU A 5 -10.26 -19.69 -38.48
N THR A 6 -9.18 -18.93 -38.56
CA THR A 6 -8.64 -18.08 -37.49
C THR A 6 -8.64 -18.60 -36.05
N LYS A 7 -7.40 -18.72 -35.55
CA LYS A 7 -6.99 -18.50 -34.17
C LYS A 7 -7.83 -17.42 -33.46
N ASN A 8 -8.31 -17.73 -32.26
CA ASN A 8 -7.99 -16.87 -31.12
C ASN A 8 -8.04 -17.67 -29.83
N SER A 9 -6.86 -18.03 -29.33
CA SER A 9 -6.65 -18.32 -27.92
C SER A 9 -7.04 -17.06 -27.13
N GLU A 10 -8.30 -16.99 -26.70
CA GLU A 10 -8.72 -16.03 -25.70
C GLU A 10 -7.94 -16.32 -24.42
N HIS A 11 -6.79 -15.66 -24.29
CA HIS A 11 -6.17 -15.36 -23.02
C HIS A 11 -7.21 -14.55 -22.24
N ASN A 12 -8.12 -15.26 -21.58
CA ASN A 12 -9.15 -14.66 -20.78
C ASN A 12 -8.44 -14.08 -19.56
N LYS A 13 -8.18 -12.77 -19.65
CA LYS A 13 -7.52 -11.94 -18.64
C LYS A 13 -8.52 -11.71 -17.49
N ASN A 14 -9.08 -12.80 -16.98
CA ASN A 14 -9.95 -12.84 -15.82
C ASN A 14 -9.09 -12.52 -14.59
N ALA A 15 -8.66 -11.26 -14.47
CA ALA A 15 -8.15 -10.73 -13.23
C ALA A 15 -9.24 -10.98 -12.20
N ALA A 16 -8.95 -11.85 -11.23
CA ALA A 16 -9.96 -12.32 -10.32
C ALA A 16 -10.50 -11.13 -9.51
N TRP A 17 -11.81 -11.02 -9.36
CA TRP A 17 -12.48 -9.86 -8.73
C TRP A 17 -12.00 -9.58 -7.28
N TRP A 18 -11.40 -10.56 -6.61
CA TRP A 18 -10.81 -10.43 -5.27
C TRP A 18 -9.37 -9.90 -5.27
N GLN A 19 -8.67 -10.00 -6.41
CA GLN A 19 -7.27 -9.62 -6.55
C GLN A 19 -7.01 -8.15 -6.19
N PRO A 20 -7.82 -7.16 -6.63
CA PRO A 20 -7.64 -5.77 -6.25
C PRO A 20 -7.76 -5.55 -4.73
N SER A 21 -8.73 -6.22 -4.09
CA SER A 21 -8.94 -6.13 -2.63
C SER A 21 -7.75 -6.70 -1.86
N LEU A 22 -7.20 -7.83 -2.32
CA LEU A 22 -6.02 -8.43 -1.67
C LEU A 22 -4.77 -7.55 -1.85
N ILE A 23 -4.61 -6.89 -3.00
CA ILE A 23 -3.51 -5.95 -3.24
C ILE A 23 -3.61 -4.72 -2.32
N LEU A 24 -4.82 -4.16 -2.16
CA LEU A 24 -5.05 -3.04 -1.24
C LEU A 24 -4.75 -3.44 0.21
N PHE A 25 -5.23 -4.60 0.64
CA PHE A 25 -4.94 -5.16 1.95
C PHE A 25 -3.43 -5.31 2.17
N ALA A 26 -2.72 -5.94 1.23
CA ALA A 26 -1.27 -6.13 1.33
C ALA A 26 -0.51 -4.79 1.38
N LYS A 27 -0.91 -3.79 0.58
CA LYS A 27 -0.34 -2.43 0.64
C LYS A 27 -0.53 -1.81 2.02
N PHE A 28 -1.72 -1.89 2.60
CA PHE A 28 -2.00 -1.32 3.92
C PHE A 28 -1.29 -2.06 5.05
N SER A 29 -1.37 -3.39 5.07
CA SER A 29 -0.65 -4.21 6.04
C SER A 29 0.86 -4.01 5.96
N GLY A 30 1.40 -3.90 4.74
CA GLY A 30 2.82 -3.59 4.52
C GLY A 30 3.21 -2.22 5.07
N TRP A 31 2.40 -1.19 4.83
CA TRP A 31 2.68 0.17 5.31
C TRP A 31 2.58 0.30 6.83
N ILE A 32 1.77 -0.52 7.49
CA ILE A 32 1.66 -0.55 8.95
C ILE A 32 2.81 -1.36 9.56
N ALA A 33 3.05 -2.57 9.05
CA ALA A 33 4.04 -3.48 9.59
C ALA A 33 5.48 -2.97 9.41
N ALA A 34 5.82 -2.40 8.26
CA ALA A 34 7.18 -1.94 7.96
C ALA A 34 7.73 -0.91 8.99
N PRO A 35 7.07 0.24 9.24
CA PRO A 35 7.56 1.22 10.19
C PRO A 35 7.57 0.69 11.63
N VAL A 36 6.60 -0.15 12.01
CA VAL A 36 6.53 -0.74 13.36
C VAL A 36 7.70 -1.70 13.60
N ILE A 37 8.02 -2.56 12.63
CA ILE A 37 9.16 -3.49 12.73
C ILE A 37 10.47 -2.71 12.80
N ILE A 38 10.66 -1.73 11.90
CA ILE A 38 11.85 -0.87 11.89
C ILE A 38 12.01 -0.16 13.24
N ALA A 39 10.93 0.39 13.79
CA ALA A 39 10.91 1.06 15.08
C ALA A 39 11.18 0.13 16.25
N ALA A 40 10.70 -1.11 16.20
CA ALA A 40 10.96 -2.09 17.24
C ALA A 40 12.45 -2.45 17.32
N PHE A 41 13.11 -2.63 16.17
CA PHE A 41 14.55 -2.89 16.12
C PHE A 41 15.37 -1.67 16.57
N LEU A 42 15.03 -0.48 16.06
CA LEU A 42 15.71 0.77 16.44
C LEU A 42 15.51 1.11 17.93
N GLY A 43 14.28 0.99 18.42
CA GLY A 43 13.91 1.30 19.80
C GLY A 43 14.61 0.41 20.81
N ARG A 44 14.68 -0.91 20.54
CA ARG A 44 15.45 -1.85 21.38
C ARG A 44 16.95 -1.59 21.36
N TRP A 45 17.50 -1.21 20.20
CA TRP A 45 18.91 -0.85 20.11
C TRP A 45 19.22 0.42 20.92
N LEU A 46 18.33 1.41 20.85
CA LEU A 46 18.46 2.67 21.59
C LEU A 46 18.33 2.43 23.09
N ASP A 47 17.34 1.65 23.54
CA ASP A 47 17.16 1.32 24.95
C ASP A 47 18.38 0.60 25.53
N LYS A 48 18.97 -0.36 24.80
CA LYS A 48 20.22 -1.02 25.22
C LYS A 48 21.41 -0.08 25.33
N LYS A 49 21.47 0.95 24.48
CA LYS A 49 22.56 1.92 24.49
C LYS A 49 22.47 2.91 25.64
N TYR A 50 21.25 3.33 26.01
CA TYR A 50 21.02 4.35 27.04
C TYR A 50 20.58 3.78 28.40
N GLY A 51 20.32 2.47 28.50
CA GLY A 51 19.85 1.83 29.75
C GLY A 51 18.44 2.24 30.15
N THR A 52 17.64 2.74 29.21
CA THR A 52 16.31 3.32 29.42
C THR A 52 15.16 2.33 29.20
N GLU A 53 15.46 1.03 29.16
CA GLU A 53 14.51 -0.01 28.78
C GLU A 53 13.26 0.02 29.69
N PRO A 54 12.03 0.15 29.16
CA PRO A 54 11.60 0.13 27.75
C PRO A 54 11.07 1.49 27.20
N LEU A 55 11.52 2.63 27.72
CA LEU A 55 10.98 3.96 27.38
C LEU A 55 11.26 4.37 25.93
N LEU A 56 12.49 4.20 25.43
CA LEU A 56 12.82 4.62 24.05
C LEU A 56 12.21 3.68 23.03
N PHE A 57 12.07 2.39 23.36
CA PHE A 57 11.27 1.46 22.55
C PHE A 57 9.84 1.97 22.39
N LEU A 58 9.17 2.31 23.49
CA LEU A 58 7.77 2.77 23.44
C LEU A 58 7.63 4.09 22.68
N ALA A 59 8.55 5.03 22.90
CA ALA A 59 8.58 6.30 22.19
C ALA A 59 8.82 6.12 20.68
N THR A 60 9.75 5.23 20.29
CA THR A 60 10.07 4.97 18.88
C THR A 60 8.92 4.28 18.15
N VAL A 61 8.29 3.28 18.78
CA VAL A 61 7.12 2.61 18.22
C VAL A 61 5.92 3.56 18.11
N GLY A 62 5.68 4.39 19.13
CA GLY A 62 4.65 5.42 19.09
C GLY A 62 4.88 6.42 17.96
N PHE A 63 6.12 6.89 17.79
CA PHE A 63 6.47 7.79 16.70
C PHE A 63 6.30 7.14 15.31
N ALA A 64 6.70 5.89 15.17
CA ALA A 64 6.53 5.16 13.92
C ALA A 64 5.07 4.89 13.57
N PHE A 65 4.21 4.70 14.58
CA PHE A 65 2.77 4.61 14.39
C PHE A 65 2.19 5.92 13.81
N LEU A 66 2.63 7.08 14.32
CA LEU A 66 2.23 8.37 13.77
C LEU A 66 2.71 8.55 12.32
N ILE A 67 3.95 8.15 12.00
CA ILE A 67 4.47 8.18 10.63
C ILE A 67 3.63 7.29 9.71
N SER A 68 3.31 6.08 10.17
CA SER A 68 2.46 5.13 9.43
C SER A 68 1.11 5.76 9.09
N MET A 69 0.47 6.38 10.09
CA MET A 69 -0.84 7.02 9.94
C MET A 69 -0.80 8.19 8.93
N LEU A 70 0.22 9.05 9.00
CA LEU A 70 0.39 10.15 8.05
C LEU A 70 0.71 9.66 6.63
N GLY A 71 1.55 8.63 6.50
CA GLY A 71 1.88 8.03 5.22
C GLY A 71 0.67 7.39 4.55
N LEU A 72 -0.15 6.67 5.32
CA LEU A 72 -1.38 6.04 4.85
C LEU A 72 -2.38 7.08 4.34
N VAL A 73 -2.62 8.15 5.10
CA VAL A 73 -3.53 9.23 4.70
C VAL A 73 -3.06 9.91 3.41
N LYS A 74 -1.74 10.12 3.25
CA LYS A 74 -1.17 10.65 2.01
C LYS A 74 -1.43 9.72 0.84
N THR A 75 -1.16 8.42 0.98
CA THR A 75 -1.40 7.42 -0.07
C THR A 75 -2.86 7.39 -0.48
N VAL A 76 -3.78 7.35 0.48
CA VAL A 76 -5.23 7.36 0.21
C VAL A 76 -5.63 8.63 -0.54
N LYS A 77 -5.19 9.81 -0.06
CA LYS A 77 -5.52 11.09 -0.70
C LYS A 77 -4.98 11.17 -2.13
N GLU A 78 -3.83 10.58 -2.39
CA GLU A 78 -3.22 10.55 -3.72
C GLU A 78 -3.98 9.61 -4.68
N GLU A 79 -4.39 8.43 -4.23
CA GLU A 79 -5.25 7.53 -5.01
C GLU A 79 -6.63 8.16 -5.27
N TYR A 80 -7.25 8.80 -4.28
CA TYR A 80 -8.52 9.54 -4.47
C TYR A 80 -8.40 10.64 -5.52
N ARG A 81 -7.31 11.42 -5.50
CA ARG A 81 -7.07 12.48 -6.50
C ARG A 81 -6.84 11.93 -7.90
N LYS A 82 -6.26 10.74 -8.05
CA LYS A 82 -6.13 10.08 -9.36
C LYS A 82 -7.50 9.72 -9.91
N ILE A 83 -8.35 9.09 -9.10
CA ILE A 83 -9.71 8.71 -9.48
C ILE A 83 -10.52 9.95 -9.87
N GLU A 84 -10.45 11.05 -9.11
CA GLU A 84 -11.17 12.29 -9.41
C GLU A 84 -10.72 12.94 -10.74
N LYS A 85 -9.41 12.95 -11.02
CA LYS A 85 -8.86 13.49 -12.27
C LYS A 85 -9.24 12.65 -13.48
N GLU A 86 -9.24 11.34 -13.33
CA GLU A 86 -9.62 10.39 -14.39
C GLU A 86 -11.11 10.55 -14.74
N ASN A 87 -11.97 10.75 -13.73
CA ASN A 87 -13.40 11.00 -13.91
C ASN A 87 -13.69 12.36 -14.57
N LYS A 88 -12.92 13.41 -14.24
CA LYS A 88 -13.06 14.73 -14.88
C LYS A 88 -12.64 14.75 -16.35
N LYS A 89 -11.62 13.97 -16.72
CA LYS A 89 -11.13 13.90 -18.10
C LYS A 89 -12.14 13.23 -19.04
N ASN A 90 -12.80 12.17 -18.58
CA ASN A 90 -13.79 11.44 -19.39
C ASN A 90 -15.08 12.24 -19.66
N ASN A 91 -15.45 13.22 -18.83
CA ASN A 91 -16.62 14.07 -19.04
C ASN A 91 -16.35 15.30 -19.93
N GLN A 92 -15.10 15.52 -20.36
CA GLN A 92 -14.72 16.65 -21.19
C GLN A 92 -14.51 16.25 -22.67
N ASP A 93 -14.49 14.94 -22.95
CA ASP A 93 -14.36 14.35 -24.29
C ASP A 93 -15.70 13.79 -24.85
N THR A 94 -16.84 14.09 -24.19
CA THR A 94 -18.22 13.85 -24.68
C THR A 94 -18.99 15.16 -24.75
#